data_AF-A0A2H0S0W2-F1
#
_entry.id   AF-A0A2H0S0W2-F1
#
_cell.length_a   1.000
_cell.length_b   1.000
_cell.length_c   1.000
_cell.angle_alpha   90.00
_cell.angle_beta   90.00
_cell.angle_gamma   90.00
#
_symmetry.space_group_name_H-M   'P 1'
#
loop_
_entity.id
_entity.type
_entity.pdbx_description
1 polymer ?
#
loop_
_entity_poly.entity_id
_entity_poly.type
_entity_poly.pdbx_seq_one_letter_code
_entity_poly.pdbx_strand_id
1 'polypeptide(L)'
;MLSHRKILHLSLGWLTVLGGIGCTALVLFAVGKTPILEARLAPIPAQQRIPWHFITQEDIENGVTVPADTHVAFHLPDSFVTIDRRVLFGRQGEKVRYWGYCLPDNYDPEVAKRRAGLPGLLFLSEAEREIREQQELPPEKRFSVRYPPTRREDLDKQKRKPPLIRHQFDTFEQSQLCYIMTASSLPMGLDSDNDGLNTKFEQQLGTHPDIADSDGDGLLDGIEHFYGSKPFAHHLSGERAGLNPLSRDTDVDGIIDGVEDKNRDGKLDDDETDPRKKDTDRDGLCDGLCITRIGRATKLLLGEDTNLNGKLDQNETDPLKEDSNGDGVTDFQAYFNCEAGLQEYCLDTN
;
A
#
# COMPACT_ATOMS: atom_id res chain seq x y z
N MET A 1 -33.56 -42.82 -52.11
CA MET A 1 -32.83 -42.88 -50.83
C MET A 1 -32.27 -41.50 -50.54
N LEU A 2 -32.57 -40.99 -49.34
CA LEU A 2 -32.32 -39.64 -48.82
C LEU A 2 -30.85 -39.20 -49.01
N SER A 3 -30.54 -37.99 -49.53
CA SER A 3 -30.74 -36.62 -49.00
C SER A 3 -29.91 -36.32 -47.74
N HIS A 4 -29.28 -35.17 -47.51
CA HIS A 4 -28.66 -34.10 -48.30
C HIS A 4 -27.83 -33.32 -47.25
N ARG A 5 -26.74 -32.68 -47.67
CA ARG A 5 -25.98 -31.71 -46.85
C ARG A 5 -26.91 -30.57 -46.42
N LYS A 6 -26.97 -30.26 -45.13
CA LYS A 6 -27.60 -29.03 -44.63
C LYS A 6 -26.60 -27.88 -44.73
N ILE A 7 -26.83 -27.03 -45.71
CA ILE A 7 -26.39 -25.64 -45.79
C ILE A 7 -27.33 -24.85 -44.86
N LEU A 8 -26.79 -24.16 -43.85
CA LEU A 8 -27.56 -23.21 -43.06
C LEU A 8 -27.69 -21.91 -43.85
N HIS A 9 -28.93 -21.59 -44.22
CA HIS A 9 -29.32 -20.39 -44.93
C HIS A 9 -29.12 -19.14 -44.07
N LEU A 10 -28.43 -18.15 -44.66
CA LEU A 10 -28.50 -16.75 -44.25
C LEU A 10 -29.84 -16.18 -44.75
N SER A 11 -30.78 -15.87 -43.86
CA SER A 11 -31.98 -15.11 -44.21
C SER A 11 -31.78 -13.65 -43.83
N LEU A 12 -31.48 -12.80 -44.81
CA LEU A 12 -31.61 -11.35 -44.68
C LEU A 12 -33.11 -11.00 -44.74
N GLY A 13 -33.69 -10.66 -43.59
CA GLY A 13 -34.98 -9.98 -43.53
C GLY A 13 -34.75 -8.47 -43.59
N TRP A 14 -35.14 -7.84 -44.70
CA TRP A 14 -35.28 -6.39 -44.77
C TRP A 14 -36.61 -6.00 -44.13
N LEU A 15 -36.58 -5.23 -43.05
CA LEU A 15 -37.74 -4.49 -42.56
C LEU A 15 -37.46 -3.00 -42.71
N THR A 16 -37.95 -2.42 -43.81
CA THR A 16 -38.07 -0.97 -43.95
C THR A 16 -39.26 -0.50 -43.15
N VAL A 17 -39.02 0.20 -42.03
CA VAL A 17 -40.02 1.06 -41.40
C VAL A 17 -39.48 2.49 -41.43
N LEU A 18 -40.23 3.32 -42.15
CA LEU A 18 -40.06 4.75 -42.30
C LEU A 18 -40.45 5.47 -41.00
N GLY A 19 -39.60 6.43 -40.61
CA GLY A 19 -40.02 7.69 -40.00
C GLY A 19 -40.23 7.71 -38.48
N GLY A 20 -39.42 8.52 -37.79
CA GLY A 20 -39.75 9.01 -36.46
C GLY A 20 -38.56 9.10 -35.52
N ILE A 21 -38.18 10.34 -35.21
CA ILE A 21 -37.05 10.73 -34.37
C ILE A 21 -37.14 10.08 -32.98
N GLY A 22 -36.07 9.39 -32.57
CA GLY A 22 -35.96 8.79 -31.24
C GLY A 22 -34.54 8.29 -31.01
N CYS A 23 -33.70 9.17 -30.48
CA CYS A 23 -32.31 8.90 -30.09
C CYS A 23 -32.30 7.72 -29.10
N THR A 24 -31.88 6.54 -29.56
CA THR A 24 -31.51 5.43 -28.66
C THR A 24 -30.04 5.12 -28.92
N ALA A 25 -29.18 5.77 -28.14
CA ALA A 25 -27.82 5.32 -27.98
C ALA A 25 -27.86 3.91 -27.35
N LEU A 26 -27.66 2.90 -28.19
CA LEU A 26 -27.32 1.56 -27.73
C LEU A 26 -25.92 1.66 -27.11
N VAL A 27 -25.87 1.94 -25.81
CA VAL A 27 -24.68 1.75 -25.00
C VAL A 27 -24.46 0.24 -24.91
N LEU A 28 -23.67 -0.28 -25.85
CA LEU A 28 -23.02 -1.57 -25.69
C LEU A 28 -22.03 -1.40 -24.52
N PHE A 29 -22.45 -1.82 -23.34
CA PHE A 29 -21.52 -2.15 -22.26
C PHE A 29 -20.68 -3.33 -22.75
N ALA A 30 -19.57 -3.03 -23.43
CA ALA A 30 -18.43 -3.93 -23.47
C ALA A 30 -17.87 -3.96 -22.04
N VAL A 31 -18.39 -4.89 -21.23
CA VAL A 31 -17.74 -5.26 -19.97
C VAL A 31 -16.33 -5.67 -20.35
N GLY A 32 -15.36 -4.89 -19.83
CA GLY A 32 -13.97 -4.94 -20.23
C GLY A 32 -13.43 -6.37 -20.18
N LYS A 33 -12.87 -6.82 -21.30
CA LYS A 33 -11.82 -7.81 -21.23
C LYS A 33 -10.63 -7.11 -20.59
N THR A 34 -10.31 -7.47 -19.35
CA THR A 34 -8.91 -7.40 -18.93
C THR A 34 -8.16 -8.47 -19.73
N PRO A 35 -7.21 -8.11 -20.61
CA PRO A 35 -6.35 -9.11 -21.21
C PRO A 35 -5.41 -9.68 -20.14
N ILE A 36 -5.05 -10.93 -20.36
CA ILE A 36 -4.66 -11.93 -19.37
C ILE A 36 -3.14 -11.92 -19.19
N LEU A 37 -2.68 -12.13 -17.96
CA LEU A 37 -1.33 -12.59 -17.66
C LEU A 37 -1.25 -14.10 -18.00
N GLU A 38 -0.87 -14.46 -19.24
CA GLU A 38 -0.78 -15.86 -19.68
C GLU A 38 0.66 -16.38 -19.67
N ALA A 39 0.97 -17.22 -18.68
CA ALA A 39 1.97 -18.27 -18.80
C ALA A 39 1.29 -19.56 -19.29
N ARG A 40 0.77 -19.54 -20.51
CA ARG A 40 0.47 -20.77 -21.27
C ARG A 40 1.04 -20.56 -22.66
N LEU A 41 1.69 -21.60 -23.20
CA LEU A 41 1.97 -21.71 -24.63
C LEU A 41 0.62 -21.67 -25.38
N ALA A 42 0.04 -20.49 -25.54
CA ALA A 42 -1.17 -20.28 -26.30
C ALA A 42 -0.82 -20.37 -27.80
N PRO A 43 -1.63 -21.08 -28.60
CA PRO A 43 -1.36 -21.25 -30.01
C PRO A 43 -1.43 -19.90 -30.73
N ILE A 44 -0.44 -19.69 -31.59
CA ILE A 44 -0.21 -18.49 -32.40
C ILE A 44 -1.38 -18.35 -33.39
N PRO A 45 -2.31 -17.41 -33.16
CA PRO A 45 -2.44 -16.36 -34.17
C PRO A 45 -2.74 -14.99 -33.56
N ALA A 46 -2.07 -13.97 -34.13
CA ALA A 46 -2.00 -12.57 -33.70
C ALA A 46 -1.00 -12.26 -32.57
N GLN A 47 0.24 -12.78 -32.69
CA GLN A 47 1.38 -12.34 -31.88
C GLN A 47 1.76 -10.90 -32.26
N GLN A 48 1.20 -9.90 -31.57
CA GLN A 48 2.08 -8.79 -31.18
C GLN A 48 3.20 -9.42 -30.36
N ARG A 49 4.42 -9.39 -30.87
CA ARG A 49 5.57 -9.85 -30.09
C ARG A 49 5.67 -8.91 -28.90
N ILE A 50 5.39 -9.43 -27.71
CA ILE A 50 5.60 -8.71 -26.45
C ILE A 50 7.06 -8.22 -26.46
N PRO A 51 7.32 -6.92 -26.21
CA PRO A 51 8.66 -6.37 -26.31
C PRO A 51 9.57 -6.94 -25.22
N TRP A 52 10.88 -6.88 -25.47
CA TRP A 52 11.91 -7.18 -24.49
C TRP A 52 12.54 -5.89 -23.99
N HIS A 53 12.78 -5.83 -22.69
CA HIS A 53 13.51 -4.75 -22.03
C HIS A 53 14.56 -5.36 -21.10
N PHE A 54 15.72 -4.73 -21.04
CA PHE A 54 16.84 -5.17 -20.22
C PHE A 54 17.19 -4.06 -19.25
N ILE A 55 17.21 -4.38 -17.97
CA ILE A 55 17.57 -3.47 -16.89
C ILE A 55 18.98 -3.86 -16.42
N THR A 56 19.88 -2.87 -16.37
CA THR A 56 21.26 -3.05 -15.93
C THR A 56 21.37 -2.96 -14.42
N GLN A 57 22.52 -3.38 -13.85
CA GLN A 57 22.79 -3.23 -12.42
C GLN A 57 22.71 -1.76 -11.97
N GLU A 58 23.30 -0.86 -12.76
CA GLU A 58 23.31 0.59 -12.51
C GLU A 58 21.89 1.19 -12.53
N ASP A 59 20.99 0.68 -13.38
CA ASP A 59 19.59 1.12 -13.39
C ASP A 59 18.88 0.77 -12.07
N ILE A 60 19.18 -0.39 -11.48
CA ILE A 60 18.59 -0.83 -10.20
C ILE A 60 19.15 -0.01 -9.05
N GLU A 61 20.46 0.21 -9.02
CA GLU A 61 21.12 1.06 -8.01
C GLU A 61 20.59 2.49 -8.05
N ASN A 62 20.32 3.03 -9.24
CA ASN A 62 19.73 4.36 -9.38
C ASN A 62 18.20 4.40 -9.30
N GLY A 63 17.53 3.27 -9.03
CA GLY A 63 16.07 3.17 -9.02
C GLY A 63 15.43 3.23 -10.42
N VAL A 64 14.85 2.12 -10.84
CA VAL A 64 14.23 1.91 -12.16
C VAL A 64 12.74 1.58 -12.05
N THR A 65 12.00 1.74 -13.15
CA THR A 65 10.61 1.30 -13.24
C THR A 65 10.49 0.20 -14.28
N VAL A 66 10.04 -0.97 -13.84
CA VAL A 66 9.75 -2.12 -14.70
C VAL A 66 8.49 -1.79 -15.52
N PRO A 67 8.56 -1.81 -16.87
CA PRO A 67 7.40 -1.55 -17.71
C PRO A 67 6.37 -2.69 -17.64
N ALA A 68 5.08 -2.31 -17.72
CA ALA A 68 3.98 -3.26 -17.80
C ALA A 68 4.01 -4.07 -19.11
N ASP A 69 3.44 -5.27 -19.09
CA ASP A 69 3.17 -6.12 -20.27
C ASP A 69 4.40 -6.29 -21.18
N THR A 70 5.59 -6.39 -20.58
CA THR A 70 6.89 -6.45 -21.25
C THR A 70 7.71 -7.59 -20.66
N HIS A 71 8.49 -8.27 -21.51
CA HIS A 71 9.49 -9.24 -21.05
C HIS A 71 10.68 -8.47 -20.49
N VAL A 72 10.90 -8.52 -19.17
CA VAL A 72 12.01 -7.81 -18.53
C VAL A 72 13.02 -8.81 -17.99
N ALA A 73 14.28 -8.68 -18.41
CA ALA A 73 15.41 -9.38 -17.82
C ALA A 73 16.30 -8.37 -17.10
N PHE A 74 16.75 -8.72 -15.91
CA PHE A 74 17.54 -7.83 -15.07
C PHE A 74 18.60 -8.60 -14.30
N HIS A 75 19.75 -7.96 -14.10
CA HIS A 75 20.85 -8.51 -13.32
C HIS A 75 20.96 -7.74 -12.03
N LEU A 76 20.86 -8.44 -10.90
CA LEU A 76 20.95 -7.80 -9.59
C LEU A 76 22.40 -7.34 -9.32
N PRO A 77 22.59 -6.13 -8.78
CA PRO A 77 23.92 -5.60 -8.49
C PRO A 77 24.64 -6.37 -7.39
N ASP A 78 25.96 -6.20 -7.35
CA ASP A 78 26.84 -6.84 -6.36
C ASP A 78 26.99 -5.99 -5.07
N SER A 79 26.30 -4.85 -4.99
CA SER A 79 26.38 -3.87 -3.90
C SER A 79 25.59 -4.25 -2.65
N PHE A 80 24.71 -5.25 -2.72
CA PHE A 80 23.94 -5.75 -1.58
C PHE A 80 24.14 -7.26 -1.40
N VAL A 81 23.91 -7.81 -0.21
CA VAL A 81 24.03 -9.27 0.03
C VAL A 81 22.72 -9.98 -0.27
N THR A 82 21.65 -9.54 0.41
CA THR A 82 20.29 -10.05 0.24
C THR A 82 19.27 -8.94 0.32
N ILE A 83 18.19 -9.02 -0.46
CA ILE A 83 17.08 -8.06 -0.41
C ILE A 83 15.74 -8.79 -0.48
N ASP A 84 14.77 -8.36 0.33
CA ASP A 84 13.42 -8.91 0.28
C ASP A 84 12.66 -8.39 -0.95
N ARG A 85 11.82 -9.23 -1.56
CA ARG A 85 10.96 -8.91 -2.69
C ARG A 85 10.13 -7.65 -2.45
N ARG A 86 9.58 -7.50 -1.24
CA ARG A 86 8.73 -6.37 -0.86
C ARG A 86 9.50 -5.07 -0.78
N VAL A 87 10.80 -5.11 -0.55
CA VAL A 87 11.67 -3.93 -0.57
C VAL A 87 12.12 -3.68 -2.01
N LEU A 88 12.67 -4.69 -2.69
CA LEU A 88 13.16 -4.59 -4.07
C LEU A 88 12.11 -4.02 -5.03
N PHE A 89 10.86 -4.46 -4.95
CA PHE A 89 9.75 -3.95 -5.78
C PHE A 89 8.86 -2.93 -5.05
N GLY A 90 9.24 -2.59 -3.81
CA GLY A 90 8.53 -1.80 -2.82
C GLY A 90 7.18 -2.36 -2.39
N ARG A 91 6.74 -1.99 -1.19
CA ARG A 91 5.57 -2.64 -0.54
C ARG A 91 4.25 -2.37 -1.25
N GLN A 92 4.17 -1.34 -2.11
CA GLN A 92 3.01 -1.15 -2.98
C GLN A 92 2.95 -2.19 -4.12
N GLY A 93 4.08 -2.82 -4.45
CA GLY A 93 4.18 -3.89 -5.44
C GLY A 93 3.36 -5.13 -5.10
N GLU A 94 2.98 -5.34 -3.85
CA GLU A 94 2.10 -6.45 -3.43
C GLU A 94 0.74 -6.42 -4.14
N LYS A 95 0.22 -5.21 -4.42
CA LYS A 95 -1.04 -4.96 -5.12
C LYS A 95 -0.92 -5.17 -6.63
N VAL A 96 0.30 -5.13 -7.16
CA VAL A 96 0.56 -5.31 -8.59
C VAL A 96 0.71 -6.79 -8.87
N ARG A 97 -0.02 -7.27 -9.87
CA ARG A 97 0.09 -8.66 -10.32
C ARG A 97 1.37 -8.85 -11.12
N TYR A 98 2.30 -9.66 -10.63
CA TYR A 98 3.51 -10.03 -11.35
C TYR A 98 4.01 -11.43 -10.99
N TRP A 99 4.80 -11.99 -11.89
CA TRP A 99 5.57 -13.21 -11.65
C TRP A 99 6.93 -13.10 -12.32
N GLY A 100 7.87 -13.83 -11.78
CA GLY A 100 9.21 -13.91 -12.34
C GLY A 100 9.96 -15.13 -11.86
N TYR A 101 11.15 -15.32 -12.40
CA TYR A 101 12.04 -16.38 -11.98
C TYR A 101 13.48 -15.89 -11.99
N CYS A 102 14.29 -16.43 -11.10
CA CYS A 102 15.72 -16.16 -11.06
C CYS A 102 16.49 -17.46 -11.29
N LEU A 103 17.57 -17.32 -12.05
CA LEU A 103 18.52 -18.39 -12.28
C LEU A 103 19.44 -18.49 -11.04
N PRO A 104 19.82 -19.71 -10.63
CA PRO A 104 20.76 -19.87 -9.52
C PRO A 104 22.15 -19.35 -9.89
N ASP A 105 22.92 -18.95 -8.88
CA ASP A 105 24.33 -18.57 -9.06
C ASP A 105 25.12 -19.72 -9.70
N ASN A 106 25.95 -19.40 -10.69
CA ASN A 106 26.72 -20.36 -11.49
C ASN A 106 25.86 -21.33 -12.31
N TYR A 107 24.69 -20.88 -12.76
CA TYR A 107 23.85 -21.67 -13.67
C TYR A 107 24.59 -22.03 -14.98
N ASP A 108 24.81 -23.33 -15.21
CA ASP A 108 25.34 -23.84 -16.48
C ASP A 108 24.23 -23.86 -17.54
N PRO A 109 24.35 -23.06 -18.62
CA PRO A 109 23.34 -23.00 -19.68
C PRO A 109 23.11 -24.35 -20.39
N GLU A 110 24.07 -25.28 -20.32
CA GLU A 110 23.93 -26.63 -20.88
C GLU A 110 22.97 -27.53 -20.05
N VAL A 111 22.61 -27.13 -18.83
CA VAL A 111 21.62 -27.83 -18.00
C VAL A 111 20.20 -27.63 -18.55
N ALA A 112 19.87 -26.44 -19.07
CA ALA A 112 18.56 -26.17 -19.72
C ALA A 112 18.32 -27.08 -20.93
N LYS A 113 19.38 -27.46 -21.65
CA LYS A 113 19.27 -28.35 -22.81
C LYS A 113 18.99 -29.80 -22.43
N ARG A 114 19.34 -30.20 -21.19
CA ARG A 114 19.34 -31.60 -20.73
C ARG A 114 18.19 -31.93 -19.78
N ARG A 115 17.58 -30.94 -19.13
CA ARG A 115 16.49 -31.13 -18.16
C ARG A 115 15.16 -30.63 -18.70
N ALA A 116 14.08 -31.38 -18.44
CA ALA A 116 12.72 -30.88 -18.63
C ALA A 116 12.32 -29.98 -17.44
N GLY A 117 12.08 -28.70 -17.71
CA GLY A 117 11.71 -27.69 -16.70
C GLY A 117 12.75 -26.58 -16.60
N LEU A 118 12.29 -25.34 -16.35
CA LEU A 118 13.16 -24.18 -16.15
C LEU A 118 13.91 -24.33 -14.81
N PRO A 119 15.25 -24.38 -14.83
CA PRO A 119 16.06 -24.40 -13.62
C PRO A 119 16.09 -22.99 -13.03
N GLY A 120 15.23 -22.73 -12.07
CA GLY A 120 15.14 -21.45 -11.39
C GLY A 120 14.12 -21.50 -10.27
N LEU A 121 14.23 -20.55 -9.36
CA LEU A 121 13.22 -20.34 -8.33
C LEU A 121 12.22 -19.31 -8.84
N LEU A 122 10.94 -19.55 -8.57
CA LEU A 122 9.83 -18.69 -8.96
C LEU A 122 9.59 -17.67 -7.85
N PHE A 123 9.31 -16.42 -8.20
CA PHE A 123 8.77 -15.46 -7.26
C PHE A 123 7.46 -14.90 -7.82
N LEU A 124 6.50 -14.68 -6.93
CA LEU A 124 5.13 -14.27 -7.25
C LEU A 124 4.73 -13.13 -6.33
N SER A 125 4.02 -12.14 -6.87
CA SER A 125 3.37 -11.14 -6.03
C SER A 125 2.20 -11.69 -5.24
N GLU A 126 1.83 -11.01 -4.16
CA GLU A 126 0.64 -11.31 -3.35
C GLU A 126 -0.61 -11.36 -4.26
N ALA A 127 -0.81 -10.35 -5.11
CA ALA A 127 -1.92 -10.33 -6.05
C ALA A 127 -1.94 -11.53 -7.03
N GLU A 128 -0.79 -12.01 -7.49
CA GLU A 128 -0.72 -13.23 -8.33
C GLU A 128 -1.02 -14.50 -7.53
N ARG A 129 -0.55 -14.59 -6.28
CA ARG A 129 -0.84 -15.72 -5.37
C ARG A 129 -2.32 -15.81 -5.07
N GLU A 130 -2.96 -14.69 -4.74
CA GLU A 130 -4.40 -14.62 -4.47
C GLU A 130 -5.24 -15.08 -5.66
N ILE A 131 -4.91 -14.64 -6.88
CA ILE A 131 -5.62 -15.05 -8.09
C ILE A 131 -5.49 -16.56 -8.32
N ARG A 132 -4.30 -17.12 -8.12
CA ARG A 132 -4.08 -18.57 -8.26
C ARG A 132 -4.86 -19.35 -7.21
N GLU A 133 -4.83 -18.90 -5.96
CA GLU A 133 -5.60 -19.50 -4.88
C GLU A 133 -7.09 -19.48 -5.22
N GLN A 134 -7.62 -18.35 -5.71
CA GLN A 134 -9.02 -18.23 -6.14
C GLN A 134 -9.39 -19.18 -7.29
N GLN A 135 -8.48 -19.45 -8.23
CA GLN A 135 -8.70 -20.39 -9.33
C GLN A 135 -8.68 -21.86 -8.88
N GLU A 136 -7.93 -22.16 -7.83
CA GLU A 136 -7.80 -23.50 -7.25
C GLU A 136 -8.89 -23.81 -6.21
N LEU A 137 -9.60 -22.80 -5.73
CA LEU A 137 -10.79 -22.99 -4.89
C LEU A 137 -11.80 -23.85 -5.65
N PRO A 138 -12.35 -24.91 -5.01
CA PRO A 138 -13.43 -25.66 -5.61
C PRO A 138 -14.60 -24.69 -5.90
N PRO A 139 -15.33 -24.88 -7.01
CA PRO A 139 -16.49 -24.04 -7.28
C PRO A 139 -17.42 -24.06 -6.06
N GLU A 140 -17.83 -22.87 -5.60
CA GLU A 140 -18.75 -22.77 -4.46
C GLU A 140 -19.96 -23.68 -4.70
N LYS A 141 -20.34 -24.46 -3.68
CA LYS A 141 -21.56 -25.27 -3.75
C LYS A 141 -22.74 -24.31 -3.92
N ARG A 142 -23.32 -24.26 -5.11
CA ARG A 142 -24.49 -23.41 -5.41
C ARG A 142 -25.75 -24.08 -4.90
N PHE A 143 -26.30 -23.57 -3.80
CA PHE A 143 -27.61 -23.99 -3.31
C PHE A 143 -28.72 -23.22 -4.01
N SER A 144 -29.82 -23.89 -4.30
CA SER A 144 -31.03 -23.26 -4.85
C SER A 144 -32.26 -23.89 -4.24
N VAL A 145 -33.45 -23.30 -4.45
CA VAL A 145 -34.72 -23.88 -4.00
C VAL A 145 -34.92 -25.32 -4.53
N ARG A 146 -34.36 -25.63 -5.71
CA ARG A 146 -34.40 -26.98 -6.30
C ARG A 146 -33.31 -27.93 -5.79
N TYR A 147 -32.25 -27.38 -5.18
CA TYR A 147 -31.13 -28.13 -4.62
C TYR A 147 -30.72 -27.51 -3.28
N PRO A 148 -31.54 -27.67 -2.23
CA PRO A 148 -31.24 -27.16 -0.91
C PRO A 148 -30.11 -27.98 -0.26
N PRO A 149 -29.32 -27.38 0.65
CA PRO A 149 -28.32 -28.11 1.42
C PRO A 149 -28.99 -29.21 2.25
N THR A 150 -28.45 -30.43 2.19
CA THR A 150 -29.05 -31.60 2.86
C THR A 150 -28.45 -31.86 4.25
N ARG A 151 -27.21 -31.42 4.49
CA ARG A 151 -26.50 -31.56 5.76
C ARG A 151 -25.90 -30.22 6.17
N ARG A 152 -25.70 -30.02 7.48
CA ARG A 152 -25.07 -28.79 8.00
C ARG A 152 -23.65 -28.59 7.45
N GLU A 153 -22.91 -29.68 7.29
CA GLU A 153 -21.57 -29.75 6.67
C GLU A 153 -21.54 -29.26 5.21
N ASP A 154 -22.68 -29.24 4.51
CA ASP A 154 -22.73 -28.73 3.14
C ASP A 154 -22.58 -27.20 3.09
N LEU A 155 -22.88 -26.52 4.19
CA LEU A 155 -22.71 -25.07 4.35
C LEU A 155 -21.26 -24.69 4.68
N ASP A 156 -20.42 -25.64 5.08
CA ASP A 156 -19.04 -25.37 5.45
C ASP A 156 -18.18 -25.15 4.21
N LYS A 157 -17.46 -24.02 4.17
CA LYS A 157 -16.47 -23.75 3.12
C LYS A 157 -15.39 -24.84 3.18
N GLN A 158 -15.18 -25.56 2.07
CA GLN A 158 -14.11 -26.56 1.99
C GLN A 158 -12.76 -25.86 2.13
N LYS A 159 -12.14 -25.98 3.31
CA LYS A 159 -10.76 -25.54 3.54
C LYS A 159 -9.81 -26.57 2.94
N ARG A 160 -9.40 -26.39 1.68
CA ARG A 160 -8.17 -27.05 1.20
C ARG A 160 -6.99 -26.25 1.73
N LYS A 161 -5.92 -26.95 2.15
CA LYS A 161 -4.64 -26.27 2.37
C LYS A 161 -4.17 -25.76 1.00
N PRO A 162 -3.82 -24.47 0.85
CA PRO A 162 -3.28 -23.97 -0.41
C PRO A 162 -2.06 -24.82 -0.79
N PRO A 163 -1.87 -25.18 -2.07
CA PRO A 163 -0.70 -25.93 -2.46
C PRO A 163 0.55 -25.10 -2.16
N LEU A 164 1.47 -25.69 -1.40
CA LEU A 164 2.77 -25.08 -1.15
C LEU A 164 3.55 -25.08 -2.47
N ILE A 165 3.79 -23.91 -3.07
CA ILE A 165 4.66 -23.79 -4.23
C ILE A 165 6.10 -24.07 -3.76
N ARG A 166 6.55 -25.32 -3.93
CA ARG A 166 7.84 -25.82 -3.40
C ARG A 166 9.09 -25.09 -3.92
N HIS A 167 8.96 -24.22 -4.92
CA HIS A 167 10.05 -23.49 -5.55
C HIS A 167 9.82 -21.98 -5.52
N GLN A 168 9.06 -21.50 -4.54
CA GLN A 168 8.87 -20.08 -4.32
C GLN A 168 9.95 -19.52 -3.39
N PHE A 169 10.44 -18.32 -3.69
CA PHE A 169 11.32 -17.57 -2.80
C PHE A 169 10.89 -16.09 -2.76
N ASP A 170 11.30 -15.41 -1.70
CA ASP A 170 11.00 -13.99 -1.47
C ASP A 170 12.27 -13.16 -1.18
N THR A 171 13.45 -13.79 -1.07
CA THR A 171 14.73 -13.11 -0.80
C THR A 171 15.69 -13.28 -1.97
N PHE A 172 16.08 -12.17 -2.58
CA PHE A 172 17.02 -12.15 -3.69
C PHE A 172 18.46 -12.00 -3.19
N GLU A 173 19.41 -12.53 -3.95
CA GLU A 173 20.84 -12.45 -3.67
C GLU A 173 21.53 -11.61 -4.76
N GLN A 174 22.71 -11.05 -4.45
CA GLN A 174 23.56 -10.37 -5.43
C GLN A 174 23.86 -11.22 -6.65
N SER A 175 24.22 -10.56 -7.76
CA SER A 175 24.68 -11.18 -8.99
C SER A 175 23.67 -12.13 -9.67
N GLN A 176 22.43 -12.25 -9.17
CA GLN A 176 21.42 -13.13 -9.75
C GLN A 176 20.84 -12.56 -11.05
N LEU A 177 20.72 -13.42 -12.06
CA LEU A 177 20.02 -13.09 -13.31
C LEU A 177 18.55 -13.49 -13.21
N CYS A 178 17.69 -12.50 -13.31
CA CYS A 178 16.27 -12.65 -13.10
C CYS A 178 15.45 -12.18 -14.30
N TYR A 179 14.22 -12.68 -14.35
CA TYR A 179 13.22 -12.31 -15.32
C TYR A 179 11.91 -11.98 -14.61
N ILE A 180 11.20 -10.96 -15.08
CA ILE A 180 9.88 -10.57 -14.54
C ILE A 180 8.93 -10.16 -15.68
N MET A 181 7.64 -10.44 -15.46
CA MET A 181 6.54 -9.81 -16.18
C MET A 181 5.54 -9.24 -15.18
N THR A 182 5.13 -7.99 -15.40
CA THR A 182 4.20 -7.26 -14.54
C THR A 182 2.97 -6.84 -15.34
N ALA A 183 1.80 -6.83 -14.70
CA ALA A 183 0.56 -6.32 -15.30
C ALA A 183 0.47 -4.78 -15.29
N SER A 184 1.34 -4.12 -14.53
CA SER A 184 1.40 -2.66 -14.39
C SER A 184 2.84 -2.25 -14.10
N SER A 185 3.14 -0.96 -14.28
CA SER A 185 4.48 -0.44 -13.97
C SER A 185 4.83 -0.71 -12.51
N LEU A 186 6.03 -1.22 -12.27
CA LEU A 186 6.47 -1.62 -10.94
C LEU A 186 7.79 -0.91 -10.62
N PRO A 187 7.87 -0.08 -9.56
CA PRO A 187 9.15 0.48 -9.12
C PRO A 187 10.10 -0.65 -8.69
N MET A 188 11.38 -0.47 -8.93
CA MET A 188 12.44 -1.39 -8.55
C MET A 188 13.67 -0.61 -8.11
N GLY A 189 14.26 -0.96 -6.98
CA GLY A 189 15.48 -0.33 -6.49
C GLY A 189 16.11 -1.10 -5.32
N LEU A 190 17.27 -0.65 -4.87
CA LEU A 190 17.91 -1.13 -3.64
C LEU A 190 17.41 -0.34 -2.42
N ASP A 191 17.78 -0.80 -1.24
CA ASP A 191 17.50 -0.18 0.07
C ASP A 191 18.86 -0.04 0.77
N SER A 192 19.56 1.07 0.52
CA SER A 192 20.97 1.20 0.90
C SER A 192 21.15 1.49 2.38
N ASP A 193 20.20 2.23 2.98
CA ASP A 193 20.22 2.62 4.39
C ASP A 193 19.36 1.72 5.29
N ASN A 194 18.61 0.77 4.71
CA ASN A 194 17.83 -0.28 5.37
C ASN A 194 16.62 0.28 6.15
N ASP A 195 16.01 1.34 5.65
CA ASP A 195 14.80 1.95 6.21
C ASP A 195 13.51 1.25 5.71
N GLY A 196 13.63 0.41 4.67
CA GLY A 196 12.57 -0.37 4.06
C GLY A 196 11.86 0.31 2.88
N LEU A 197 12.27 1.51 2.47
CA LEU A 197 12.01 2.07 1.15
C LEU A 197 13.06 1.58 0.16
N ASN A 198 12.78 1.78 -1.11
CA ASN A 198 13.80 1.55 -2.13
C ASN A 198 14.13 2.83 -2.85
N THR A 199 15.29 2.88 -3.48
CA THR A 199 15.81 4.06 -4.17
C THR A 199 14.82 4.67 -5.15
N LYS A 200 13.99 3.84 -5.81
CA LYS A 200 12.95 4.33 -6.73
C LYS A 200 11.83 5.05 -5.99
N PHE A 201 11.40 4.53 -4.85
CA PHE A 201 10.40 5.15 -3.99
C PHE A 201 10.93 6.40 -3.32
N GLU A 202 12.17 6.38 -2.84
CA GLU A 202 12.79 7.55 -2.19
C GLU A 202 12.89 8.72 -3.15
N GLN A 203 13.31 8.47 -4.40
CA GLN A 203 13.27 9.49 -5.46
C GLN A 203 11.87 10.05 -5.74
N GLN A 204 10.82 9.23 -5.58
CA GLN A 204 9.44 9.66 -5.79
C GLN A 204 8.91 10.49 -4.61
N LEU A 205 9.36 10.18 -3.39
CA LEU A 205 8.99 10.88 -2.17
C LEU A 205 9.83 12.15 -1.97
N GLY A 206 11.05 12.18 -2.52
CA GLY A 206 12.03 13.25 -2.31
C GLY A 206 12.97 13.02 -1.11
N THR A 207 12.93 11.83 -0.52
CA THR A 207 13.86 11.39 0.54
C THR A 207 15.20 10.98 -0.04
N HIS A 208 16.20 10.77 0.82
CA HIS A 208 17.57 10.52 0.40
C HIS A 208 17.95 9.02 0.48
N PRO A 209 18.36 8.37 -0.63
CA PRO A 209 18.70 6.94 -0.70
C PRO A 209 19.74 6.35 0.23
N ASP A 210 20.40 7.19 1.03
CA ASP A 210 21.53 6.82 1.88
C ASP A 210 21.34 7.36 3.32
N ILE A 211 20.14 7.90 3.62
CA ILE A 211 19.81 8.52 4.90
C ILE A 211 18.43 7.99 5.32
N ALA A 212 18.44 7.04 6.26
CA ALA A 212 17.24 6.32 6.66
C ALA A 212 16.15 7.19 7.33
N ASP A 213 16.50 8.40 7.76
CA ASP A 213 15.67 9.39 8.43
C ASP A 213 16.02 10.75 7.81
N SER A 214 15.29 11.12 6.76
CA SER A 214 15.64 12.23 5.87
C SER A 214 15.44 13.59 6.52
N ASP A 215 14.50 13.73 7.45
CA ASP A 215 14.23 14.99 8.14
C ASP A 215 14.84 15.08 9.54
N GLY A 216 15.25 13.97 10.13
CA GLY A 216 15.98 13.90 11.39
C GLY A 216 15.09 14.07 12.63
N ASP A 217 13.86 13.59 12.61
CA ASP A 217 12.99 13.53 13.79
C ASP A 217 13.13 12.25 14.62
N GLY A 218 13.77 11.22 14.06
CA GLY A 218 14.02 9.93 14.69
C GLY A 218 13.11 8.80 14.21
N LEU A 219 12.15 9.06 13.31
CA LEU A 219 11.43 8.06 12.55
C LEU A 219 12.15 7.76 11.23
N LEU A 220 11.97 6.54 10.73
CA LEU A 220 12.57 6.16 9.46
C LEU A 220 11.61 6.52 8.32
N ASP A 221 12.13 6.94 7.16
CA ASP A 221 11.31 7.38 6.03
C ASP A 221 10.32 6.28 5.60
N GLY A 222 10.78 5.03 5.59
CA GLY A 222 9.94 3.86 5.32
C GLY A 222 8.90 3.56 6.39
N ILE A 223 9.15 3.89 7.65
CA ILE A 223 8.16 3.77 8.72
C ILE A 223 7.06 4.81 8.53
N GLU A 224 7.42 6.06 8.31
CA GLU A 224 6.47 7.14 8.09
C GLU A 224 5.61 6.89 6.84
N HIS A 225 6.24 6.45 5.74
CA HIS A 225 5.54 6.16 4.50
C HIS A 225 4.57 4.97 4.62
N PHE A 226 4.97 3.87 5.27
CA PHE A 226 4.18 2.63 5.26
C PHE A 226 3.33 2.38 6.51
N TYR A 227 3.72 2.90 7.67
CA TYR A 227 3.07 2.63 8.96
C TYR A 227 2.43 3.88 9.55
N GLY A 228 3.02 5.07 9.35
CA GLY A 228 2.46 6.35 9.77
C GLY A 228 1.11 6.70 9.12
N SER A 229 0.78 6.06 7.99
CA SER A 229 -0.40 6.37 7.17
C SER A 229 -1.58 5.42 7.41
N LYS A 230 -2.67 5.88 8.04
CA LYS A 230 -3.96 5.18 7.94
C LYS A 230 -4.55 5.45 6.54
N PRO A 231 -5.01 4.44 5.77
CA PRO A 231 -5.46 4.62 4.38
C PRO A 231 -6.70 5.52 4.17
N PHE A 232 -7.31 6.05 5.22
CA PHE A 232 -8.53 6.86 5.15
C PHE A 232 -8.35 8.14 5.98
N ALA A 233 -7.72 9.16 5.39
CA ALA A 233 -8.02 10.53 5.80
C ALA A 233 -9.45 10.86 5.37
N HIS A 234 -10.29 11.21 6.33
CA HIS A 234 -11.58 11.82 6.04
C HIS A 234 -11.30 13.27 5.61
N HIS A 235 -11.37 13.56 4.31
CA HIS A 235 -11.06 14.88 3.73
C HIS A 235 -11.87 16.06 4.33
N LEU A 236 -12.85 15.79 5.21
CA LEU A 236 -13.63 16.79 5.94
C LEU A 236 -13.15 17.06 7.39
N SER A 237 -12.21 16.29 7.96
CA SER A 237 -11.71 16.49 9.33
C SER A 237 -10.46 17.39 9.43
N GLY A 238 -9.75 17.64 8.33
CA GLY A 238 -8.47 18.37 8.36
C GLY A 238 -7.28 17.52 8.83
N GLU A 239 -7.49 16.22 9.12
CA GLU A 239 -6.46 15.27 9.51
C GLU A 239 -5.55 14.93 8.31
N ARG A 240 -4.22 14.92 8.55
CA ARG A 240 -3.26 14.40 7.57
C ARG A 240 -3.36 12.86 7.55
N ALA A 241 -3.33 12.29 6.34
CA ALA A 241 -3.52 10.84 6.16
C ALA A 241 -2.36 9.99 6.69
N GLY A 242 -1.20 10.60 6.94
CA GLY A 242 0.00 9.96 7.44
C GLY A 242 1.09 10.96 7.79
N LEU A 243 2.19 10.42 8.31
CA LEU A 243 3.44 11.14 8.57
C LEU A 243 4.13 11.53 7.27
N ASN A 244 5.05 12.47 7.35
CA ASN A 244 5.74 13.02 6.20
C ASN A 244 7.26 12.96 6.37
N PRO A 245 7.97 12.06 5.64
CA PRO A 245 9.42 11.84 5.72
C PRO A 245 10.35 13.04 5.44
N LEU A 246 9.76 14.20 5.17
CA LEU A 246 10.45 15.44 4.83
C LEU A 246 10.08 16.57 5.79
N SER A 247 9.39 16.27 6.89
CA SER A 247 8.85 17.22 7.85
C SER A 247 8.86 16.63 9.25
N ARG A 248 9.89 17.02 10.00
CA ARG A 248 10.12 16.62 11.40
C ARG A 248 8.94 16.76 12.37
N ASP A 249 7.95 17.54 11.98
CA ASP A 249 6.74 17.87 12.73
C ASP A 249 5.62 17.93 11.70
N THR A 250 4.85 16.84 11.60
CA THR A 250 3.91 16.59 10.52
C THR A 250 2.69 17.51 10.65
N ASP A 251 2.15 17.69 11.85
CA ASP A 251 0.96 18.52 12.05
C ASP A 251 1.27 19.99 12.38
N VAL A 252 2.52 20.32 12.71
CA VAL A 252 3.06 21.65 12.96
C VAL A 252 2.59 22.26 14.28
N ASP A 253 2.53 21.46 15.35
CA ASP A 253 2.27 21.94 16.72
C ASP A 253 3.56 22.17 17.53
N GLY A 254 4.72 21.78 17.02
CA GLY A 254 6.02 22.01 17.63
C GLY A 254 6.60 20.81 18.38
N ILE A 255 5.83 19.76 18.65
CA ILE A 255 6.39 18.46 19.01
C ILE A 255 6.81 17.76 17.71
N ILE A 256 7.93 17.05 17.74
CA ILE A 256 8.43 16.34 16.54
C ILE A 256 7.86 14.92 16.50
N ASP A 257 7.65 14.36 15.31
CA ASP A 257 6.90 13.10 15.18
C ASP A 257 7.58 11.96 15.96
N GLY A 258 8.91 11.87 15.92
CA GLY A 258 9.68 10.86 16.67
C GLY A 258 9.77 11.08 18.19
N VAL A 259 9.19 12.16 18.73
CA VAL A 259 8.96 12.37 20.18
C VAL A 259 7.55 11.92 20.57
N GLU A 260 6.57 12.19 19.72
CA GLU A 260 5.19 11.76 19.89
C GLU A 260 5.04 10.24 19.75
N ASP A 261 5.67 9.65 18.72
CA ASP A 261 5.84 8.21 18.55
C ASP A 261 7.04 7.71 19.40
N LYS A 262 6.77 7.49 20.69
CA LYS A 262 7.76 7.13 21.70
C LYS A 262 8.48 5.83 21.36
N ASN A 263 7.79 4.88 20.75
CA ASN A 263 8.34 3.58 20.39
C ASN A 263 8.95 3.55 18.99
N ARG A 264 8.68 4.56 18.15
CA ARG A 264 9.17 4.79 16.79
C ARG A 264 8.78 3.70 15.80
N ASP A 265 7.59 3.13 15.98
CA ASP A 265 7.07 2.05 15.14
C ASP A 265 6.06 2.52 14.07
N GLY A 266 5.77 3.82 14.06
CA GLY A 266 4.85 4.51 13.16
C GLY A 266 3.38 4.31 13.50
N LYS A 267 3.03 3.63 14.61
CA LYS A 267 1.65 3.42 15.04
C LYS A 267 1.39 4.18 16.33
N LEU A 268 0.25 4.85 16.35
CA LEU A 268 -0.30 5.47 17.55
C LEU A 268 -0.67 4.40 18.59
N ASP A 269 0.03 4.40 19.72
CA ASP A 269 -0.32 3.67 20.93
C ASP A 269 -1.17 4.51 21.91
N ASP A 270 -1.73 3.85 22.94
CA ASP A 270 -2.62 4.50 23.92
C ASP A 270 -1.90 5.52 24.83
N ASP A 271 -0.56 5.46 24.90
CA ASP A 271 0.28 6.36 25.69
C ASP A 271 1.09 7.37 24.84
N GLU A 272 0.70 7.57 23.59
CA GLU A 272 1.34 8.45 22.61
C GLU A 272 0.37 9.52 22.10
N THR A 273 0.87 10.72 21.79
CA THR A 273 0.13 11.73 21.04
C THR A 273 0.14 11.39 19.55
N ASP A 274 -0.82 11.86 18.77
CA ASP A 274 -0.93 11.57 17.34
C ASP A 274 -0.24 12.65 16.51
N PRO A 275 0.94 12.38 15.88
CA PRO A 275 1.74 13.41 15.19
C PRO A 275 1.09 14.02 13.93
N ARG A 276 -0.13 13.60 13.63
CA ARG A 276 -0.95 14.08 12.51
C ARG A 276 -2.05 15.01 12.98
N LYS A 277 -2.19 15.22 14.29
CA LYS A 277 -3.21 16.01 14.94
C LYS A 277 -2.59 16.83 16.06
N LYS A 278 -2.60 18.15 15.86
CA LYS A 278 -2.19 19.12 16.87
C LYS A 278 -2.88 18.99 18.24
N ASP A 279 -3.96 18.23 18.33
CA ASP A 279 -4.91 18.16 19.44
C ASP A 279 -5.44 16.71 19.45
N THR A 280 -4.78 15.86 20.22
CA THR A 280 -4.98 14.41 20.23
C THR A 280 -6.28 14.04 20.92
N ASP A 281 -6.57 14.65 22.06
CA ASP A 281 -7.76 14.37 22.87
C ASP A 281 -9.00 15.21 22.47
N ARG A 282 -8.81 16.28 21.70
CA ARG A 282 -9.85 17.13 21.09
C ARG A 282 -10.58 18.03 22.07
N ASP A 283 -9.91 18.46 23.12
CA ASP A 283 -10.46 19.34 24.12
C ASP A 283 -10.40 20.84 23.72
N GLY A 284 -9.56 21.17 22.73
CA GLY A 284 -9.37 22.52 22.17
C GLY A 284 -8.06 23.21 22.57
N LEU A 285 -7.26 22.62 23.45
CA LEU A 285 -5.82 22.85 23.55
C LEU A 285 -5.10 22.00 22.51
N CYS A 286 -3.80 22.22 22.37
CA CYS A 286 -2.98 21.46 21.45
C CYS A 286 -1.93 20.72 22.24
N ASP A 287 -1.52 19.55 21.76
CA ASP A 287 -0.53 18.71 22.40
C ASP A 287 0.75 19.53 22.60
N GLY A 288 1.27 20.09 21.50
CA GLY A 288 2.27 21.15 21.48
C GLY A 288 1.72 22.57 21.43
N LEU A 289 2.55 23.49 20.98
CA LEU A 289 2.23 24.91 20.85
C LEU A 289 1.51 25.23 19.53
N CYS A 290 0.22 25.51 19.62
CA CYS A 290 -0.56 25.94 18.48
C CYS A 290 -1.26 27.29 18.69
N ILE A 291 -1.72 27.82 17.56
CA ILE A 291 -2.46 29.08 17.53
C ILE A 291 -3.89 28.82 17.96
N THR A 292 -4.24 29.33 19.14
CA THR A 292 -5.60 29.24 19.67
C THR A 292 -6.29 30.59 19.57
N ARG A 293 -7.50 30.59 19.00
CA ARG A 293 -8.25 31.82 18.74
C ARG A 293 -9.25 32.07 19.86
N ILE A 294 -8.90 32.99 20.75
CA ILE A 294 -9.77 33.45 21.83
C ILE A 294 -10.60 34.63 21.34
N GLY A 295 -11.89 34.38 21.05
CA GLY A 295 -12.82 35.38 20.55
C GLY A 295 -12.48 35.90 19.15
N ARG A 296 -12.88 37.13 18.84
CA ARG A 296 -12.75 37.67 17.47
C ARG A 296 -11.34 38.18 17.11
N ALA A 297 -10.52 38.53 18.10
CA ALA A 297 -9.29 39.29 17.89
C ALA A 297 -8.03 38.75 18.58
N THR A 298 -8.15 37.86 19.57
CA THR A 298 -6.99 37.39 20.33
C THR A 298 -6.49 36.08 19.76
N LYS A 299 -5.20 36.06 19.43
CA LYS A 299 -4.47 34.90 18.94
C LYS A 299 -3.40 34.63 19.99
N LEU A 300 -3.54 33.56 20.73
CA LEU A 300 -2.52 33.14 21.69
C LEU A 300 -1.85 31.87 21.18
N LEU A 301 -0.61 31.67 21.63
CA LEU A 301 0.12 30.44 21.42
C LEU A 301 0.00 29.65 22.73
N LEU A 302 -0.80 28.59 22.71
CA LEU A 302 -1.05 27.71 23.86
C LEU A 302 -0.75 26.28 23.44
N GLY A 303 -0.44 25.47 24.44
CA GLY A 303 -0.21 24.04 24.33
C GLY A 303 -0.18 23.42 25.70
N GLU A 304 -0.39 22.12 25.76
CA GLU A 304 -0.35 21.32 26.98
C GLU A 304 1.10 20.99 27.35
N ASP A 305 1.89 20.53 26.39
CA ASP A 305 3.34 20.42 26.51
C ASP A 305 4.00 21.77 26.15
N THR A 306 4.20 22.58 27.18
CA THR A 306 4.77 23.92 27.03
C THR A 306 6.25 23.92 26.65
N ASN A 307 6.94 22.81 26.92
CA ASN A 307 8.38 22.69 26.72
C ASN A 307 8.78 21.73 25.59
N LEU A 308 7.79 21.14 24.91
CA LEU A 308 7.88 20.37 23.68
C LEU A 308 8.80 19.15 23.83
N ASN A 309 8.74 18.48 24.98
CA ASN A 309 9.59 17.34 25.30
C ASN A 309 8.86 15.97 25.21
N GLY A 310 7.56 15.98 24.94
CA GLY A 310 6.68 14.81 24.84
C GLY A 310 6.41 14.13 26.18
N LYS A 311 6.59 14.81 27.31
CA LYS A 311 6.43 14.28 28.67
C LYS A 311 5.57 15.21 29.50
N LEU A 312 4.61 14.61 30.19
CA LEU A 312 3.80 15.31 31.19
C LEU A 312 4.68 15.78 32.36
N ASP A 313 4.94 17.09 32.43
CA ASP A 313 5.62 17.74 33.56
C ASP A 313 4.62 18.30 34.60
N GLN A 314 5.11 18.68 35.79
CA GLN A 314 4.25 19.09 36.93
C GLN A 314 3.37 20.34 36.71
N ASN A 315 3.65 21.13 35.68
CA ASN A 315 2.89 22.36 35.38
C ASN A 315 2.21 22.28 34.01
N GLU A 316 1.98 21.06 33.52
CA GLU A 316 1.41 20.77 32.21
C GLU A 316 0.16 19.90 32.38
N THR A 317 -0.74 20.02 31.43
CA THR A 317 -1.90 19.14 31.28
C THR A 317 -1.53 17.95 30.39
N ASP A 318 -2.32 16.88 30.46
CA ASP A 318 -2.06 15.62 29.79
C ASP A 318 -2.78 15.60 28.43
N PRO A 319 -2.06 15.69 27.29
CA PRO A 319 -2.65 15.79 25.96
C PRO A 319 -3.37 14.53 25.47
N LEU A 320 -3.43 13.50 26.32
CA LEU A 320 -4.20 12.28 26.09
C LEU A 320 -5.55 12.29 26.82
N LYS A 321 -5.88 13.34 27.57
CA LYS A 321 -7.08 13.42 28.40
C LYS A 321 -7.72 14.80 28.36
N GLU A 322 -8.96 14.84 27.84
CA GLU A 322 -9.76 16.08 27.79
C GLU A 322 -9.91 16.82 29.13
N ASP A 323 -9.76 16.12 30.26
CA ASP A 323 -9.85 16.63 31.63
C ASP A 323 -8.75 15.94 32.45
N SER A 324 -7.61 16.62 32.59
CA SER A 324 -6.41 16.06 33.19
C SER A 324 -6.56 15.73 34.68
N ASN A 325 -7.30 16.55 35.42
CA ASN A 325 -7.47 16.42 36.88
C ASN A 325 -8.76 15.66 37.27
N GLY A 326 -9.67 15.43 36.33
CA GLY A 326 -10.93 14.70 36.49
C GLY A 326 -12.01 15.47 37.24
N ASP A 327 -11.98 16.80 37.26
CA ASP A 327 -12.93 17.63 38.00
C ASP A 327 -14.23 17.95 37.23
N GLY A 328 -14.30 17.55 35.95
CA GLY A 328 -15.42 17.75 35.04
C GLY A 328 -15.36 19.03 34.21
N VAL A 329 -14.24 19.76 34.26
CA VAL A 329 -13.89 20.89 33.38
C VAL A 329 -12.78 20.44 32.45
N THR A 330 -12.91 20.72 31.14
CA THR A 330 -11.83 20.39 30.21
C THR A 330 -10.65 21.33 30.37
N ASP A 331 -9.46 20.88 29.98
CA ASP A 331 -8.23 21.63 30.19
C ASP A 331 -8.27 23.01 29.49
N PHE A 332 -8.79 23.03 28.26
CA PHE A 332 -9.08 24.25 27.52
C PHE A 332 -10.03 25.19 28.27
N GLN A 333 -11.09 24.65 28.89
CA GLN A 333 -12.10 25.43 29.58
C GLN A 333 -11.56 26.03 30.88
N ALA A 334 -10.72 25.31 31.62
CA ALA A 334 -10.11 25.86 32.82
C ALA A 334 -9.10 26.96 32.49
N TYR A 335 -8.34 26.83 31.39
CA TYR A 335 -7.48 27.92 30.91
C TYR A 335 -8.27 29.23 30.75
N PHE A 336 -9.44 29.20 30.09
CA PHE A 336 -10.28 30.38 29.97
C PHE A 336 -10.82 30.89 31.28
N ASN A 337 -11.26 29.97 32.15
CA ASN A 337 -11.77 30.35 33.45
C ASN A 337 -10.69 31.11 34.23
N CYS A 338 -9.43 30.71 34.07
CA CYS A 338 -8.32 31.36 34.72
C CYS A 338 -8.04 32.76 34.17
N GLU A 339 -8.00 32.92 32.85
CA GLU A 339 -7.89 34.24 32.21
C GLU A 339 -9.08 35.16 32.53
N ALA A 340 -10.27 34.58 32.78
CA ALA A 340 -11.47 35.31 33.19
C ALA A 340 -11.51 35.67 34.69
N GLY A 341 -10.51 35.25 35.49
CA GLY A 341 -10.42 35.51 36.92
C GLY A 341 -11.26 34.59 37.81
N LEU A 342 -11.72 33.45 37.29
CA LEU A 342 -12.45 32.43 38.03
C LEU A 342 -11.48 31.42 38.66
N GLN A 343 -10.77 31.84 39.71
CA GLN A 343 -9.69 31.07 40.35
C GLN A 343 -10.06 29.68 40.87
N GLU A 344 -11.35 29.41 41.12
CA GLU A 344 -11.84 28.09 41.56
C GLU A 344 -11.75 27.02 40.45
N TYR A 345 -11.65 27.45 39.19
CA TYR A 345 -11.59 26.59 37.99
C TYR A 345 -10.31 26.87 37.17
N CYS A 346 -9.21 27.25 37.84
CA CYS A 346 -7.91 27.56 37.23
C CYS A 346 -6.93 26.39 37.22
N LEU A 347 -7.23 25.29 37.92
CA LEU A 347 -6.23 24.36 38.44
C LEU A 347 -6.24 23.02 37.71
N ASP A 348 -5.76 22.98 36.47
CA ASP A 348 -5.52 21.69 35.78
C ASP A 348 -4.08 21.19 35.93
N THR A 349 -3.24 21.92 36.66
CA THR A 349 -1.96 21.35 37.08
C THR A 349 -2.22 20.28 38.13
N ASN A 350 -1.92 19.02 37.78
CA ASN A 350 -1.94 17.85 38.66
C ASN A 350 -1.42 18.10 40.09
#